data_AF-A0A9N9KCG3-F1
#
_entry.id   AF-A0A9N9KCG3-F1
#
_cell.length_a   1.000
_cell.length_b   1.000
_cell.length_c   1.000
_cell.angle_alpha   90.00
_cell.angle_beta   90.00
_cell.angle_gamma   90.00
#
_symmetry.space_group_name_H-M   'P 1'
#
loop_
_entity.id
_entity.type
_entity.pdbx_description
1 polymer ?
#
loop_
_entity_poly.entity_id
_entity_poly.type
_entity_poly.pdbx_seq_one_letter_code
_entity_poly.pdbx_strand_id
1 'polypeptide(L)' 'LRYINYDDYEVTYKINGRGQAMYINDKEDFLNFIKEYKEPDNLAKRMYIYIILKEPEQF' A
#
# COMPACT_ATOMS: atom_id res chain seq x y z
N LEU A 1 -15.71 4.28 -19.52
CA LEU A 1 -14.95 3.99 -18.29
C LEU A 1 -14.07 5.20 -18.02
N ARG A 2 -14.29 5.92 -16.91
CA ARG A 2 -13.32 6.93 -16.46
C ARG A 2 -12.06 6.17 -16.06
N TYR A 3 -10.93 6.51 -16.66
CA TYR A 3 -9.63 6.00 -16.23
C TYR A 3 -9.33 6.61 -14.87
N ILE A 4 -8.96 5.76 -13.90
CA ILE A 4 -8.48 6.21 -12.59
C ILE A 4 -7.01 6.58 -12.79
N ASN A 5 -6.68 7.86 -12.60
CA ASN A 5 -5.29 8.34 -12.63
C ASN A 5 -4.60 8.06 -11.31
N TYR A 6 -3.27 7.96 -11.34
CA TYR A 6 -2.47 7.74 -10.12
C TYR A 6 -2.64 8.87 -9.09
N ASP A 7 -3.00 10.07 -9.57
CA ASP A 7 -3.28 11.22 -8.70
C ASP A 7 -4.61 11.10 -7.95
N ASP A 8 -5.53 10.22 -8.38
CA ASP A 8 -6.87 10.07 -7.79
C ASP A 8 -6.87 9.20 -6.53
N TYR A 9 -5.75 8.55 -6.20
CA TYR A 9 -5.67 7.64 -5.07
C TYR A 9 -4.28 7.57 -4.44
N GLU A 10 -4.25 7.08 -3.21
CA GLU A 10 -3.02 6.73 -2.50
C GLU A 10 -3.01 5.23 -2.25
N VAL A 11 -1.85 4.60 -2.45
CA VAL A 11 -1.65 3.19 -2.11
C VAL A 11 -0.80 3.11 -0.86
N THR A 12 -1.29 2.39 0.14
CA THR A 12 -0.55 2.15 1.39
C THR A 12 -0.59 0.69 1.80
N TYR A 13 0.33 0.28 2.67
CA TYR A 13 0.33 -1.04 3.29
C TYR A 13 0.64 -0.95 4.80
N LYS A 14 0.34 -2.02 5.52
CA LYS A 14 0.69 -2.22 6.93
C LYS A 14 1.27 -3.61 7.13
N ILE A 15 2.36 -3.73 7.87
CA ILE A 15 2.94 -5.03 8.22
C ILE A 15 2.02 -5.72 9.25
N ASN A 16 1.55 -6.93 8.94
CA ASN A 16 0.62 -7.69 9.80
C ASN A 16 -0.68 -6.93 10.16
N GLY A 17 -1.09 -5.94 9.35
CA GLY A 17 -2.25 -5.10 9.63
C GLY A 17 -2.11 -4.18 10.84
N ARG A 18 -0.90 -4.05 11.41
CA ARG A 18 -0.58 -3.21 12.58
C ARG A 18 0.43 -2.13 12.20
N GLY A 19 0.54 -1.11 13.05
CA GLY A 19 1.51 -0.02 12.88
C GLY A 19 1.07 1.09 11.93
N GLN A 20 2.04 1.95 11.61
CA GLN A 20 1.86 3.08 10.70
C GLN A 20 1.63 2.59 9.27
N ALA A 21 0.72 3.24 8.54
CA ALA A 21 0.57 2.99 7.12
C ALA A 21 1.78 3.54 6.37
N MET A 22 2.38 2.72 5.51
CA MET A 22 3.48 3.11 4.64
C MET A 22 2.97 3.25 3.22
N TYR A 23 3.42 4.30 2.52
CA TYR A 23 3.02 4.58 1.15
C TYR A 23 3.75 3.67 0.15
N ILE A 24 3.10 3.36 -0.96
CA ILE A 24 3.68 2.71 -2.13
C ILE A 24 3.62 3.72 -3.27
N ASN A 25 4.65 4.57 -3.38
CA ASN A 25 4.72 5.59 -4.42
C ASN A 25 5.54 5.12 -5.62
N ASP A 26 6.42 4.15 -5.42
CA ASP A 26 7.29 3.64 -6.47
C ASP A 26 7.59 2.13 -6.35
N LYS A 27 8.46 1.66 -7.24
CA LYS A 27 8.91 0.27 -7.30
C LYS A 27 9.72 -0.12 -6.07
N GLU A 28 10.51 0.77 -5.52
CA GLU A 28 11.36 0.49 -4.36
C GLU A 28 10.51 0.27 -3.12
N ASP A 29 9.50 1.11 -2.89
CA ASP A 29 8.51 0.95 -1.82
C ASP A 29 7.81 -0.41 -1.92
N PHE A 30 7.40 -0.80 -3.13
CA PHE A 30 6.76 -2.09 -3.35
C PHE A 30 7.71 -3.26 -3.07
N LEU A 31 8.99 -3.16 -3.44
CA LEU A 31 9.96 -4.21 -3.15
C LEU A 31 10.27 -4.31 -1.65
N ASN A 32 10.29 -3.19 -0.93
CA ASN A 32 10.48 -3.16 0.52
C ASN A 32 9.30 -3.83 1.23
N PHE A 33 8.07 -3.50 0.83
CA PHE A 33 6.86 -4.19 1.29
C PHE A 33 6.97 -5.71 1.14
N ILE A 34 7.36 -6.21 -0.04
CA ILE A 34 7.51 -7.66 -0.27
C ILE A 34 8.64 -8.27 0.59
N LYS A 35 9.74 -7.56 0.81
CA LYS A 35 10.87 -8.03 1.62
C LYS A 35 10.49 -8.21 3.08
N GLU A 36 9.78 -7.25 3.68
CA GLU A 36 9.36 -7.32 5.09
C GLU A 36 8.46 -8.53 5.38
N TYR A 37 7.71 -8.98 4.38
CA TYR A 37 6.86 -10.16 4.46
C TYR A 37 7.61 -11.48 4.20
N LYS A 38 8.80 -11.44 3.60
CA LYS A 38 9.62 -12.63 3.29
C LYS A 38 10.46 -13.15 4.46
N GLU A 39 10.43 -12.52 5.64
CA GLU A 39 11.15 -13.04 6.80
C GLU A 39 10.59 -14.39 7.30
N PRO A 40 11.48 -15.31 7.75
CA PRO A 40 11.31 -16.77 7.66
C PRO A 40 10.44 -17.41 8.75
N ASP A 41 9.87 -16.63 9.65
CA ASP A 41 8.97 -17.17 10.67
C ASP A 41 7.65 -17.57 10.00
N ASN A 42 7.52 -18.88 9.79
CA ASN A 42 6.46 -19.74 9.23
C ASN A 42 4.99 -19.44 9.62
N LEU A 43 4.64 -18.20 9.94
CA LEU A 43 3.27 -17.73 10.10
C LEU A 43 2.76 -17.33 8.71
N ALA A 44 1.57 -17.79 8.35
CA ALA A 44 0.89 -17.34 7.13
C ALA A 44 0.64 -15.83 7.20
N LYS A 45 1.57 -15.02 6.68
CA LYS A 45 1.46 -13.56 6.67
C LYS A 45 0.53 -13.16 5.52
N ARG A 46 -0.64 -12.61 5.86
CA ARG A 46 -1.53 -11.99 4.87
C ARG A 46 -1.02 -10.59 4.57
N MET A 47 -0.77 -10.32 3.29
CA MET A 47 -0.39 -9.00 2.79
C MET A 47 -1.66 -8.18 2.53
N TYR A 48 -1.70 -6.96 3.05
CA TYR A 48 -2.82 -6.04 2.87
C TYR A 48 -2.33 -4.76 2.21
N ILE A 49 -2.98 -4.40 1.11
CA ILE A 49 -2.84 -3.12 0.42
C ILE A 49 -4.14 -2.36 0.62
N TYR A 50 -4.03 -1.09 0.97
CA TYR A 50 -5.14 -0.15 1.12
C TYR A 50 -5.05 0.88 0.01
N ILE A 51 -6.17 1.07 -0.70
CA ILE A 51 -6.31 2.11 -1.72
C ILE A 51 -7.24 3.16 -1.15
N ILE A 52 -6.74 4.38 -0.99
CA ILE A 52 -7.49 5.52 -0.46
C ILE A 52 -7.81 6.42 -1.64
N LEU A 53 -9.09 6.60 -1.96
CA LEU A 53 -9.50 7.53 -3.00
C LEU A 53 -9.39 8.95 -2.44
N LYS A 54 -8.69 9.83 -3.14
CA LYS A 54 -8.61 11.24 -2.76
C LYS A 54 -9.95 11.90 -3.11
N GLU A 55 -10.47 12.71 -2.19
CA GLU A 55 -11.58 13.59 -2.55
C GLU A 55 -11.06 14.62 -3.56
N PRO A 56 -11.82 14.93 -4.63
CA PRO A 56 -11.44 16.02 -5.51
C PRO A 56 -11.37 17.31 -4.71
N GLU A 57 -10.27 18.06 -4.85
CA GLU A 57 -10.11 19.36 -4.19
C GLU A 57 -11.33 20.24 -4.52
N GLN A 58 -12.08 20.64 -3.49
CA GLN A 58 -13.19 21.56 -3.64
C GLN A 58 -12.62 22.96 -3.80
N PHE A 59 -12.69 23.50 -5.02
CA PHE A 59 -12.31 24.88 -5.36
C PHE A 59 -13.37 25.89 -4.90
#